data_AF-A0A0C9RRI2-F1
#
_entry.id   AF-A0A0C9RRI2-F1
#
_cell.length_a   1.000
_cell.length_b   1.000
_cell.length_c   1.000
_cell.angle_alpha   90.00
_cell.angle_beta   90.00
_cell.angle_gamma   90.00
#
_symmetry.space_group_name_H-M   'P 1'
#
loop_
_entity.id
_entity.type
_entity.pdbx_description
1 polymer ?
#
loop_
_entity_poly.entity_id
_entity_poly.type
_entity_poly.pdbx_seq_one_letter_code
_entity_poly.pdbx_strand_id
1 'polypeptide(L)'
;WPRPKALLLIANYKALTEFGSKKGGFRTKKLMWTKLAGIINAEFGGNLTAVQVENKWKSLERQYKKTKVKNNSSGHSRVSCDYESEL
;
A
#
# COMPACT_ATOMS: atom_id res chain seq x y z
N TRP A 1 -2.14 7.65 -9.62
CA TRP A 1 -2.75 6.37 -9.21
C TRP A 1 -4.20 6.64 -8.89
N PRO A 2 -5.14 6.10 -9.67
CA PRO A 2 -6.58 6.20 -9.36
C PRO A 2 -6.89 5.55 -8.00
N ARG A 3 -7.90 6.06 -7.29
CA ARG A 3 -8.38 5.51 -6.00
C ARG A 3 -8.60 3.98 -6.02
N PRO A 4 -9.31 3.38 -6.99
CA PRO A 4 -9.51 1.93 -7.01
C PRO A 4 -8.20 1.14 -7.12
N LYS A 5 -7.22 1.67 -7.85
CA LYS A 5 -5.88 1.06 -7.98
C LYS A 5 -5.11 1.07 -6.66
N ALA A 6 -5.23 2.15 -5.89
CA ALA A 6 -4.61 2.26 -4.57
C ALA A 6 -5.29 1.33 -3.54
N LEU A 7 -6.63 1.23 -3.56
CA LEU A 7 -7.37 0.30 -2.70
C LEU A 7 -7.01 -1.15 -2.97
N LEU A 8 -6.90 -1.55 -4.25
CA LEU A 8 -6.47 -2.90 -4.61
C LEU A 8 -5.07 -3.22 -4.08
N LEU A 9 -4.14 -2.27 -4.18
CA LEU A 9 -2.79 -2.42 -3.62
C LEU A 9 -2.84 -2.63 -2.10
N ILE A 10 -3.61 -1.81 -1.38
CA ILE A 10 -3.70 -1.90 0.08
C ILE A 10 -4.28 -3.24 0.53
N ALA A 11 -5.41 -3.66 -0.07
CA ALA A 11 -6.08 -4.91 0.26
C ALA A 11 -5.17 -6.13 0.01
N ASN A 12 -4.55 -6.20 -1.17
CA ASN A 12 -3.64 -7.30 -1.50
C ASN A 12 -2.37 -7.28 -0.66
N TYR A 13 -1.82 -6.11 -0.35
CA TYR A 13 -0.65 -6.01 0.51
C TYR A 13 -0.95 -6.58 1.90
N LYS A 14 -2.07 -6.20 2.53
CA LYS A 14 -2.49 -6.75 3.84
C LYS A 14 -2.60 -8.27 3.81
N ALA A 15 -3.34 -8.81 2.84
CA ALA A 15 -3.49 -10.26 2.67
C ALA A 15 -2.13 -10.97 2.49
N LEU A 16 -1.23 -10.43 1.67
CA LEU A 16 0.09 -11.03 1.43
C LEU A 16 1.03 -10.91 2.63
N THR A 17 0.93 -9.85 3.44
CA THR A 17 1.70 -9.72 4.68
C THR A 17 1.23 -10.68 5.76
N GLU A 18 -0.08 -10.87 5.92
CA GLU A 18 -0.64 -11.86 6.83
C GLU A 18 -0.25 -13.29 6.45
N PHE A 19 -0.20 -13.59 5.14
CA PHE A 19 0.35 -14.84 4.63
C PHE A 19 1.88 -14.93 4.81
N GLY A 20 2.60 -13.81 4.64
CA GLY A 20 4.04 -13.69 4.83
C GLY A 20 4.51 -14.03 6.25
N SER A 21 3.69 -13.72 7.25
CA SER A 21 3.94 -14.03 8.66
C SER A 21 3.69 -15.50 9.03
N LYS A 22 3.04 -16.28 8.17
CA LYS A 22 2.80 -17.72 8.37
C LYS A 22 3.93 -18.55 7.77
N LYS A 23 4.20 -19.73 8.35
CA LYS A 23 5.22 -20.69 7.85
C LYS A 23 4.91 -21.02 6.38
N GLY A 24 5.76 -20.57 5.45
CA GLY A 24 5.54 -20.67 3.99
C GLY A 24 5.31 -19.34 3.25
N GLY A 25 5.40 -18.21 3.94
CA GLY A 25 5.32 -16.86 3.37
C GLY A 25 6.38 -16.53 2.32
N PHE A 26 6.26 -15.36 1.68
CA PHE A 26 7.21 -14.91 0.66
C PHE A 26 8.65 -14.90 1.19
N ARG A 27 9.53 -15.66 0.53
CA ARG A 27 10.97 -15.72 0.85
C ARG A 27 11.66 -14.35 0.80
N THR A 28 11.18 -13.46 -0.07
CA THR A 28 11.69 -12.08 -0.21
C THR A 28 10.58 -11.08 -0.47
N LYS A 29 10.75 -9.84 0.05
CA LYS A 29 9.85 -8.71 -0.24
C LYS A 29 9.75 -8.42 -1.75
N LYS A 30 10.82 -8.65 -2.50
CA LYS A 30 10.86 -8.47 -3.97
C LYS A 30 9.81 -9.34 -4.67
N LEU A 31 9.69 -10.62 -4.31
CA LEU A 31 8.69 -11.53 -4.88
C LEU A 31 7.27 -11.06 -4.59
N MET A 32 7.01 -10.56 -3.38
CA MET A 32 5.72 -10.01 -3.00
C MET A 32 5.37 -8.79 -3.88
N TRP A 33 6.31 -7.87 -4.07
CA TRP A 33 6.10 -6.69 -4.92
C TRP A 33 5.89 -7.04 -6.39
N THR A 34 6.63 -8.04 -6.91
CA THR A 34 6.41 -8.55 -8.27
C THR A 34 5.01 -9.15 -8.41
N LYS A 35 4.54 -9.92 -7.43
CA LYS A 35 3.19 -10.49 -7.45
C LYS A 35 2.12 -9.40 -7.40
N LEU A 36 2.29 -8.40 -6.54
CA LEU A 36 1.39 -7.25 -6.46
C LEU A 36 1.33 -6.47 -7.77
N ALA A 37 2.47 -6.23 -8.42
CA ALA A 37 2.52 -5.59 -9.72
C ALA A 37 1.75 -6.39 -10.77
N GLY A 38 1.92 -7.72 -10.79
CA GLY A 38 1.17 -8.61 -11.67
C GLY A 38 -0.35 -8.51 -11.47
N ILE A 39 -0.82 -8.57 -10.22
CA ILE A 39 -2.25 -8.46 -9.88
C ILE A 39 -2.83 -7.11 -10.36
N ILE A 40 -2.13 -6.01 -10.08
CA ILE A 40 -2.60 -4.67 -10.44
C ILE A 40 -2.60 -4.46 -11.96
N ASN A 41 -1.60 -5.01 -12.65
CA ASN A 41 -1.52 -4.93 -14.10
C ASN A 41 -2.61 -5.77 -14.78
N ALA A 42 -2.93 -6.94 -14.24
CA ALA A 42 -4.01 -7.79 -14.73
C ALA A 42 -5.37 -7.11 -14.58
N GLU A 43 -5.63 -6.47 -13.43
CA GLU A 43 -6.94 -5.85 -13.16
C GLU A 43 -7.16 -4.55 -13.94
N PHE A 44 -6.14 -3.68 -14.02
CA PHE A 44 -6.29 -2.33 -14.55
C PHE A 44 -5.66 -2.12 -15.93
N GLY A 45 -5.13 -3.16 -16.55
CA GLY A 45 -4.45 -3.08 -17.85
C GLY A 45 -3.24 -2.14 -17.83
N GLY A 46 -2.09 -2.61 -17.36
CA GLY A 46 -0.88 -1.79 -17.27
C GLY A 46 0.43 -2.56 -17.25
N ASN A 47 1.53 -1.82 -17.21
CA ASN A 47 2.90 -2.37 -17.11
C ASN A 47 3.66 -1.73 -15.95
N LEU A 48 3.10 -1.84 -14.74
CA LEU A 48 3.76 -1.41 -13.52
C LEU A 48 4.85 -2.42 -13.14
N THR A 49 5.99 -1.89 -12.70
CA THR A 49 7.08 -2.69 -12.14
C THR A 49 6.94 -2.86 -10.63
N ALA A 50 7.57 -3.90 -10.08
CA ALA A 50 7.64 -4.12 -8.64
C ALA A 50 8.14 -2.88 -7.87
N VAL A 51 9.12 -2.17 -8.43
CA VAL A 51 9.70 -0.94 -7.83
C VAL A 51 8.68 0.20 -7.79
N GLN A 52 7.89 0.38 -8.86
CA GLN A 52 6.85 1.41 -8.90
C GLN A 52 5.75 1.14 -7.87
N VAL A 53 5.36 -0.12 -7.70
CA VAL A 53 4.38 -0.54 -6.70
C VAL A 53 4.93 -0.36 -5.28
N GLU A 54 6.17 -0.76 -5.03
CA GLU A 54 6.84 -0.57 -3.74
C GLU A 54 6.95 0.91 -3.36
N ASN A 55 7.40 1.76 -4.29
CA ASN A 55 7.51 3.20 -4.07
C ASN A 55 6.15 3.84 -3.79
N LYS A 56 5.09 3.37 -4.46
CA LYS A 56 3.74 3.84 -4.20
C LYS A 56 3.28 3.47 -2.78
N TRP A 57 3.52 2.24 -2.34
CA TRP A 57 3.21 1.81 -0.98
C TRP A 57 3.93 2.67 0.07
N LYS A 58 5.25 2.86 -0.08
CA LYS A 58 6.05 3.71 0.83
C LYS A 58 5.53 5.15 0.88
N SER A 59 5.08 5.69 -0.26
CA SER A 59 4.46 7.01 -0.33
C SER A 59 3.16 7.09 0.46
N LEU A 60 2.28 6.08 0.32
CA LEU A 60 1.02 5.99 1.08
C LEU A 60 1.28 5.87 2.59
N GLU A 61 2.22 5.01 2.99
CA GLU A 61 2.57 4.82 4.40
C GLU A 61 3.15 6.10 5.02
N ARG A 62 3.99 6.84 4.28
CA ARG A 62 4.51 8.14 4.72
C ARG A 62 3.41 9.19 4.85
N GLN A 63 2.47 9.24 3.91
CA GLN A 63 1.33 10.16 3.98
C GLN A 63 0.47 9.85 5.21
N TYR A 64 0.12 8.59 5.42
CA TYR A 64 -0.63 8.16 6.60
C TYR A 64 0.07 8.54 7.91
N LYS A 65 1.36 8.19 8.06
CA LYS A 65 2.13 8.53 9.26
C LYS A 65 2.22 10.04 9.48
N LYS A 66 2.44 10.83 8.41
CA LYS A 66 2.48 12.29 8.49
C LYS A 66 1.14 12.87 8.94
N THR A 67 0.04 12.37 8.40
CA THR A 67 -1.31 12.78 8.80
C THR A 67 -1.59 12.44 10.27
N LYS A 68 -1.27 11.22 10.70
CA LYS A 68 -1.42 10.79 12.09
C LYS A 68 -0.60 11.64 13.06
N VAL A 69 0.66 11.92 12.73
CA VAL A 69 1.54 12.78 13.55
C VAL A 69 0.98 14.20 13.63
N LYS A 70 0.55 14.79 12.51
CA LYS A 70 -0.02 16.15 12.48
C LYS A 70 -1.34 16.25 13.27
N ASN A 71 -2.19 15.23 13.16
CA ASN A 71 -3.46 15.16 13.89
C ASN A 71 -3.23 14.95 15.40
N ASN A 72 -2.15 14.27 15.81
CA ASN A 72 -1.76 14.12 17.21
C ASN A 72 -1.08 15.36 17.79
N SER A 73 -0.34 16.14 16.99
CA SER A 73 0.41 17.31 17.47
C SER A 73 -0.36 18.63 17.43
N SER A 74 -1.31 18.78 16.53
CA SER A 74 -2.08 20.02 16.37
C SER A 74 -3.55 19.73 16.05
N GLY A 75 -4.43 19.81 17.05
CA GLY A 75 -5.88 19.61 16.87
C GLY A 75 -6.59 20.69 16.03
N HIS A 76 -5.89 21.77 15.70
CA HIS A 76 -6.45 22.96 15.06
C HIS A 76 -6.64 22.83 13.52
N SER A 77 -6.04 21.82 12.87
CA SER A 77 -6.28 21.53 11.45
C SER A 77 -6.16 20.04 11.14
N ARG A 78 -7.20 19.26 11.47
CA ARG A 78 -7.25 17.84 11.12
C ARG A 78 -7.14 17.69 9.61
N VAL A 79 -6.13 16.97 9.15
CA VAL A 79 -5.98 16.61 7.73
C VAL A 79 -6.62 15.24 7.57
N SER A 80 -7.57 15.12 6.65
CA SER A 80 -8.12 13.83 6.23
C SER A 80 -7.09 13.11 5.37
N CYS A 81 -6.78 11.85 5.70
CA CYS A 81 -6.11 10.96 4.76
C CYS A 81 -7.20 10.15 4.06
N ASP A 82 -7.31 10.26 2.74
CA ASP A 82 -8.34 9.57 1.94
C ASP A 82 -8.29 8.02 2.06
N TYR A 83 -7.25 7.47 2.70
CA TYR A 83 -7.01 6.04 2.92
C TYR A 83 -6.83 5.70 4.41
N GLU A 84 -7.22 6.59 5.33
CA GLU A 84 -7.01 6.40 6.79
C GLU A 84 -7.77 5.19 7.35
N SER A 85 -8.88 4.80 6.73
CA SER A 85 -9.70 3.66 7.15
C SER A 85 -9.10 2.34 6.65
N GLU A 86 -8.36 2.39 5.55
CA GLU A 86 -7.88 1.23 4.81
C GLU A 86 -6.40 0.90 5.07
N LEU A 87 -5.59 1.86 5.53
CA LEU A 87 -4.19 1.66 5.95
C LEU A 87 -4.10 1.26 7.43
#